data_AF-A0AAV9F1S5-F1
#
_entry.id   AF-A0AAV9F1S5-F1
#
_cell.length_a   1.000
_cell.length_b   1.000
_cell.length_c   1.000
_cell.angle_alpha   90.00
_cell.angle_beta   90.00
_cell.angle_gamma   90.00
#
_symmetry.space_group_name_H-M   'P 1'
#
loop_
_entity.id
_entity.type
_entity.pdbx_description
1 polymer ?
#
loop_
_entity_poly.entity_id
_entity_poly.type
_entity_poly.pdbx_seq_one_letter_code
_entity_poly.pdbx_strand_id
1 'polypeptide(L)'
;MKIEEVPFCPMVGSEVYSSEVKKTEVLMENFRRAIGLRIKESKEVYEGEASLQPVTELSPEETESITGGYGKSISHVIIGLKTVKGTKQLKLDPTIYDALIKEKGWIVTE
;
A
#
# COMPACT_ATOMS: atom_id res chain seq x y z
N MET A 1 2.59 29.91 -13.79
CA MET A 1 1.29 29.20 -13.89
C MET A 1 1.60 27.82 -14.46
N LYS A 2 1.68 26.76 -13.62
CA LYS A 2 1.84 25.39 -14.14
C LYS A 2 0.49 25.01 -14.74
N ILE A 3 0.46 24.66 -16.02
CA ILE A 3 -0.72 24.06 -16.64
C ILE A 3 -0.86 22.70 -15.95
N GLU A 4 -1.81 22.60 -15.04
CA GLU A 4 -2.21 21.34 -14.44
C GLU A 4 -2.74 20.43 -15.56
N GLU A 5 -2.38 19.13 -15.58
CA GLU A 5 -2.87 18.18 -16.59
C GLU A 5 -4.40 18.22 -16.63
N VAL A 6 -4.95 18.79 -17.71
CA VAL A 6 -6.38 18.80 -18.01
C VAL A 6 -6.64 17.63 -18.94
N PRO A 7 -7.54 16.69 -18.61
CA PRO A 7 -7.86 15.61 -19.51
C PRO A 7 -8.48 16.17 -20.79
N PHE A 8 -7.86 15.84 -21.91
CA PHE A 8 -8.35 16.19 -23.24
C PHE A 8 -8.62 14.89 -24.00
N CYS A 9 -9.87 14.71 -24.44
CA CYS A 9 -10.30 13.52 -25.16
C CYS A 9 -10.74 13.92 -26.58
N PRO A 10 -9.81 13.96 -27.56
CA PRO A 10 -10.17 14.21 -28.94
C PRO A 10 -10.95 13.00 -29.49
N MET A 11 -12.04 13.26 -30.20
CA MET A 11 -12.88 12.24 -30.83
C MET A 11 -13.04 12.57 -32.32
N VAL A 12 -12.95 11.54 -33.16
CA VAL A 12 -13.30 11.63 -34.58
C VAL A 12 -14.78 11.27 -34.75
N GLY A 13 -15.54 12.07 -35.51
CA GLY A 13 -16.99 11.88 -35.64
C GLY A 13 -17.44 10.50 -36.16
N SER A 14 -16.58 9.78 -36.88
CA SER A 14 -16.84 8.40 -37.31
C SER A 14 -16.84 7.40 -36.15
N GLU A 15 -16.13 7.67 -35.05
CA GLU A 15 -16.04 6.80 -33.87
C GLU A 15 -17.38 6.71 -33.12
N VAL A 16 -18.28 7.68 -33.32
CA VAL A 16 -19.63 7.69 -32.73
C VAL A 16 -20.53 6.60 -33.32
N TYR A 17 -20.25 6.17 -34.55
CA TYR A 17 -21.07 5.18 -35.25
C TYR A 17 -20.51 3.78 -34.98
N SER A 18 -21.19 3.04 -34.11
CA SER A 18 -20.86 1.64 -33.77
C SER A 18 -22.06 0.74 -34.00
N SER A 19 -21.79 -0.53 -34.33
CA SER A 19 -22.77 -1.61 -34.40
C SER A 19 -23.04 -2.27 -33.05
N GLU A 20 -22.13 -2.10 -32.08
CA GLU A 20 -22.15 -2.79 -30.79
C GLU A 20 -22.74 -1.93 -29.68
N VAL A 21 -22.44 -0.62 -29.70
CA VAL A 21 -22.86 0.35 -28.68
C VAL A 21 -23.65 1.49 -29.31
N LYS A 22 -24.62 2.01 -28.56
CA LYS A 22 -25.45 3.12 -29.01
C LYS A 22 -24.60 4.37 -29.14
N LYS A 23 -24.85 5.18 -30.17
CA LYS A 23 -24.18 6.48 -30.41
C LYS A 23 -24.15 7.37 -29.16
N THR A 24 -25.22 7.35 -28.37
CA THR A 24 -25.34 8.11 -27.12
C THR A 24 -24.38 7.62 -26.03
N GLU A 25 -24.13 6.32 -25.94
CA GLU A 25 -23.19 5.76 -24.94
C GLU A 25 -21.76 6.09 -25.30
N VAL A 26 -21.39 5.99 -26.59
CA VAL A 26 -20.08 6.40 -27.08
C VAL A 26 -19.81 7.87 -26.75
N LEU A 27 -20.79 8.76 -26.95
CA LEU A 27 -20.68 10.17 -26.56
C LEU A 27 -20.55 10.33 -25.03
N MET A 28 -21.39 9.66 -24.25
CA MET A 28 -21.36 9.75 -22.78
C MET A 28 -20.06 9.23 -22.17
N GLU A 29 -19.46 8.20 -22.75
CA GLU A 29 -18.15 7.71 -22.33
C GLU A 29 -17.05 8.75 -22.56
N ASN A 30 -17.02 9.38 -23.73
CA ASN A 30 -16.04 10.41 -24.02
C ASN A 30 -16.21 11.66 -23.15
N PHE A 31 -17.45 12.03 -22.81
CA PHE A 31 -17.70 13.06 -21.80
C PHE A 31 -17.13 12.67 -20.43
N ARG A 32 -17.30 11.42 -19.98
CA ARG A 32 -16.71 10.94 -18.72
C ARG A 32 -15.19 10.97 -18.75
N ARG A 33 -14.56 10.65 -19.89
CA ARG A 33 -13.10 10.69 -20.07
C ARG A 33 -12.55 12.13 -20.13
N ALA A 34 -13.35 13.08 -20.58
CA ALA A 34 -12.96 14.50 -20.66
C ALA A 34 -13.14 15.26 -19.31
N ILE A 35 -13.82 14.67 -18.33
CA ILE A 35 -14.00 15.28 -17.01
C ILE A 35 -12.86 14.84 -16.08
N GLY A 36 -12.05 15.80 -15.64
CA GLY A 36 -11.00 15.57 -14.65
C GLY A 36 -11.47 15.88 -13.23
N LEU A 37 -11.23 14.96 -12.29
CA LEU A 37 -11.39 15.20 -10.86
C LEU A 37 -10.01 15.18 -10.20
N ARG A 38 -9.70 16.24 -9.44
CA ARG A 38 -8.43 16.36 -8.70
C ARG A 38 -8.69 16.25 -7.22
N ILE A 39 -8.19 15.17 -6.61
CA ILE A 39 -8.27 14.93 -5.17
C ILE A 39 -6.87 15.10 -4.60
N LYS A 40 -6.75 15.91 -3.54
CA LYS A 40 -5.51 16.08 -2.78
C LYS A 40 -5.69 15.44 -1.41
N GLU A 41 -4.92 14.40 -1.14
CA GLU A 41 -4.93 13.69 0.14
C GLU A 41 -3.53 13.79 0.77
N SER A 42 -3.50 13.93 2.10
CA SER A 42 -2.25 13.89 2.86
C SER A 42 -2.05 12.48 3.39
N LYS A 43 -0.98 11.81 2.94
CA LYS A 43 -0.58 10.48 3.43
C LYS A 43 0.73 10.61 4.17
N GLU A 44 0.76 10.15 5.42
CA GLU A 44 2.02 10.00 6.16
C GLU A 44 2.72 8.72 5.70
N VAL A 45 3.98 8.85 5.26
CA VAL A 45 4.80 7.74 4.79
C VAL A 45 6.08 7.70 5.61
N TYR A 46 6.46 6.51 6.07
CA TYR A 46 7.72 6.27 6.77
C TYR A 46 8.71 5.64 5.79
N GLU A 47 9.78 6.36 5.47
CA GLU A 47 10.83 5.93 4.55
C GLU A 47 12.17 5.79 5.30
N GLY A 48 12.93 4.74 4.98
CA GLY A 48 14.25 4.51 5.54
C GLY A 48 14.74 3.08 5.26
N GLU A 49 16.04 2.88 5.38
CA GLU A 49 16.65 1.55 5.38
C GLU A 49 16.15 0.78 6.61
N ALA A 50 15.58 -0.41 6.39
CA ALA A 50 14.91 -1.17 7.43
C ALA A 50 15.88 -2.06 8.21
N SER A 51 16.13 -1.72 9.47
CA SER A 51 16.69 -2.64 10.45
C SER A 51 15.54 -3.32 11.19
N LEU A 52 15.16 -4.52 10.74
CA LEU A 52 14.10 -5.31 11.36
C LEU A 52 14.64 -6.08 12.57
N GLN A 53 14.00 -5.92 13.73
CA GLN A 53 14.15 -6.82 14.86
C GLN A 53 12.76 -7.28 15.29
N PRO A 54 12.34 -8.53 14.97
CA PRO A 54 11.09 -9.05 15.49
C PRO A 54 11.21 -9.19 17.01
N VAL A 55 10.45 -8.39 17.75
CA VAL A 55 10.25 -8.61 19.19
C VAL A 55 9.10 -9.58 19.33
N THR A 56 9.43 -10.87 19.32
CA THR A 56 8.50 -11.88 19.81
C THR A 56 8.51 -11.75 21.33
N GLU A 57 7.52 -11.10 21.93
CA GLU A 57 7.24 -11.34 23.35
C GLU A 57 6.77 -12.80 23.47
N LEU A 58 7.76 -13.70 23.53
CA LEU A 58 7.58 -15.05 24.04
C LEU A 58 7.26 -14.88 25.52
N SER A 59 5.98 -14.85 25.86
CA SER A 59 5.53 -15.35 27.15
C SER A 59 5.03 -16.79 26.98
N PRO A 60 5.91 -17.79 26.91
CA PRO A 60 5.74 -18.96 27.72
C PRO A 60 6.51 -18.67 29.01
N GLU A 61 5.79 -18.28 30.06
CA GLU A 61 6.18 -18.86 31.34
C GLU A 61 6.19 -20.37 31.09
N GLU A 62 7.36 -20.99 31.21
CA GLU A 62 7.46 -22.44 31.35
C GLU A 62 6.84 -22.81 32.70
N THR A 63 5.51 -22.75 32.77
CA THR A 63 4.74 -23.51 33.74
C THR A 63 4.19 -24.71 33.00
N GLU A 64 4.72 -25.87 33.35
CA GLU A 64 4.26 -27.18 32.95
C GLU A 64 2.72 -27.23 32.96
N SER A 65 2.11 -27.26 31.78
CA SER A 65 0.69 -27.51 31.65
C SER A 65 0.47 -28.53 30.54
N ILE A 66 -0.25 -29.59 30.90
CA ILE A 66 -0.28 -30.93 30.28
C ILE A 66 -1.17 -30.96 29.01
N THR A 67 -1.36 -29.84 28.32
CA THR A 67 -2.27 -29.79 27.16
C THR A 67 -1.66 -29.00 26.02
N GLY A 68 -0.99 -29.75 25.15
CA GLY A 68 -0.24 -29.25 24.00
C GLY A 68 -1.09 -28.45 23.03
N GLY A 69 -0.65 -27.22 22.78
CA GLY A 69 -1.16 -26.31 21.77
C GLY A 69 -0.15 -25.19 21.54
N TYR A 70 1.03 -25.55 21.03
CA TYR A 70 2.11 -24.60 20.74
C TYR A 70 1.70 -23.65 19.61
N GLY A 71 1.28 -22.45 19.95
CA GLY A 71 1.17 -21.33 19.02
C GLY A 71 1.92 -20.14 19.59
N LYS A 72 3.06 -19.76 19.00
CA LYS A 72 3.74 -18.51 19.34
C LYS A 72 2.81 -17.36 18.94
N SER A 73 2.26 -16.61 19.90
CA SER A 73 1.54 -15.38 19.63
C SER A 73 2.52 -14.22 19.51
N ILE A 74 2.38 -13.42 18.46
CA ILE A 74 3.20 -12.21 18.26
C ILE A 74 2.40 -11.04 18.82
N SER A 75 2.95 -10.31 19.80
CA SER A 75 2.25 -9.19 20.45
C SER A 75 2.49 -7.84 19.76
N HIS A 76 3.66 -7.61 19.17
CA HIS A 76 3.97 -6.43 18.37
C HIS A 76 5.24 -6.65 17.53
N VAL A 77 5.46 -5.79 16.53
CA VAL A 77 6.68 -5.79 15.70
C VAL A 77 7.43 -4.48 15.94
N ILE A 78 8.75 -4.53 16.09
CA ILE A 78 9.58 -3.31 16.15
C ILE A 78 10.38 -3.18 14.86
N ILE A 79 10.25 -2.03 14.19
CA ILE A 79 11.02 -1.69 13.00
C ILE A 79 11.89 -0.48 13.32
N GLY A 80 13.20 -0.61 13.11
CA GLY A 80 14.09 0.54 13.02
C GLY A 80 14.21 1.00 11.57
N LEU A 81 13.92 2.28 11.31
CA LEU A 81 14.14 2.92 10.01
C LEU A 81 15.33 3.87 10.13
N LYS A 82 16.35 3.67 9.29
CA LYS A 82 17.53 4.52 9.21
C LYS A 82 17.47 5.42 7.99
N THR A 83 17.72 6.71 8.19
CA THR A 83 17.82 7.72 7.15
C THR A 83 19.16 8.43 7.24
N VAL A 84 19.53 9.21 6.23
CA VAL A 84 20.75 10.06 6.26
C VAL A 84 20.75 11.08 7.41
N LYS A 85 19.58 11.41 7.96
CA LYS A 85 19.43 12.39 9.05
C LYS A 85 19.38 11.76 10.44
N GLY A 86 19.20 10.44 10.54
CA GLY A 86 19.07 9.74 11.82
C GLY A 86 18.25 8.46 11.73
N THR A 87 18.10 7.81 12.88
CA THR A 87 17.36 6.56 13.04
C THR A 87 16.08 6.77 13.86
N LYS A 88 15.00 6.05 13.51
CA LYS A 88 13.73 6.06 14.24
C LYS A 88 13.26 4.63 14.46
N GLN A 89 12.89 4.28 15.69
CA GLN A 89 12.26 2.99 16.00
C GLN A 89 10.74 3.16 16.08
N LEU A 90 10.00 2.20 15.51
CA LEU A 90 8.55 2.17 15.46
C LEU A 90 8.05 0.85 16.05
N LYS A 91 7.10 0.94 16.99
CA LYS A 91 6.33 -0.20 17.49
C LYS A 91 5.05 -0.31 16.66
N LEU A 92 4.90 -1.43 15.97
CA LEU A 92 3.84 -1.70 15.00
C LEU A 92 2.98 -2.88 15.44
N ASP A 93 1.77 -2.93 14.91
CA ASP A 93 0.80 -3.98 15.18
C ASP A 93 1.27 -5.34 14.59
N PRO A 94 0.97 -6.48 15.25
CA PRO A 94 1.30 -7.81 14.76
C PRO A 94 0.81 -8.14 13.35
N THR A 95 -0.29 -7.52 12.89
CA THR A 95 -0.84 -7.75 11.54
C THR A 95 0.14 -7.41 10.42
N ILE A 96 1.11 -6.52 10.67
CA ILE A 96 2.13 -6.12 9.71
C ILE A 96 3.20 -7.21 9.53
N TYR A 97 3.32 -8.15 10.47
CA TYR A 97 4.32 -9.22 10.44
C TYR A 97 4.22 -10.09 9.18
N ASP A 98 3.01 -10.50 8.80
CA ASP A 98 2.80 -11.35 7.62
C ASP A 98 3.10 -10.60 6.31
N ALA A 99 2.76 -9.30 6.25
CA ALA A 99 3.08 -8.43 5.14
C ALA A 99 4.60 -8.29 4.97
N LEU A 100 5.33 -8.09 6.07
CA LEU A 100 6.79 -8.01 6.05
C LEU A 100 7.44 -9.33 5.61
N ILE A 101 6.96 -10.48 6.08
CA ILE A 101 7.48 -11.79 5.66
C ILE A 101 7.29 -12.00 4.17
N LYS A 102 6.12 -11.63 3.64
CA LYS A 102 5.82 -11.75 2.23
C LYS A 102 6.74 -10.87 1.37
N GLU A 103 7.08 -9.68 1.86
CA GLU A 103 7.93 -8.70 1.17
C GLU A 103 9.43 -8.83 1.50
N LYS A 104 9.85 -9.77 2.37
CA LYS A 104 11.26 -10.00 2.75
C LYS A 104 12.22 -10.11 1.56
N GLY A 105 11.75 -10.56 0.39
CA GLY A 105 12.56 -10.65 -0.83
C GLY A 105 12.97 -9.30 -1.44
N TRP A 106 12.34 -8.19 -1.04
CA TRP A 106 12.62 -6.85 -1.56
C TRP A 106 13.34 -5.94 -0.56
N ILE A 107 13.26 -6.25 0.74
CA ILE A 107 13.76 -5.37 1.81
C ILE A 107 15.28 -5.56 2.04
N VAL A 108 15.88 -6.60 1.46
CA VAL A 108 17.33 -6.88 1.55
C VAL A 108 17.89 -7.28 0.19
N THR A 109 18.20 -6.30 -0.65
CA THR A 109 19.15 -6.47 -1.77
C THR A 109 20.06 -5.25 -1.81
N GLU A 110 21.31 -5.48 -1.40
CA GLU A 110 22.56 -4.70 -1.51
C GLU A 110 22.61 -3.24 -1.02
#